data_AF-A0A2H9N5T1-F1
#
_entry.id   AF-A0A2H9N5T1-F1
#
_cell.length_a   1.000
_cell.length_b   1.000
_cell.length_c   1.000
_cell.angle_alpha   90.00
_cell.angle_beta   90.00
_cell.angle_gamma   90.00
#
_symmetry.space_group_name_H-M   'P 1'
#
loop_
_entity.id
_entity.type
_entity.pdbx_description
1 polymer ?
#
loop_
_entity_poly.entity_id
_entity_poly.type
_entity_poly.pdbx_seq_one_letter_code
_entity_poly.pdbx_strand_id
1 'polypeptide(L)'
;FKKESDHTYSKEYYACLIKHELSHLFFSILSGRGVSARWLQEGVAIYTAGQLKLKKRPEKLISFLNYYDTDGDALYSEAGFAIEALVKKYGKEKLLEFIRGSKIVKSQKQFNAAFKKIYGFSLSYAVINKIF
;
A
#
# COMPACT_ATOMS: atom_id res chain seq x y z
N PHE A 1 14.57 -10.19 -27.98
CA PHE A 1 13.64 -10.69 -26.95
C PHE A 1 13.96 -10.01 -25.63
N LYS A 2 13.02 -9.25 -25.05
CA LYS A 2 13.06 -8.92 -23.61
C LYS A 2 12.41 -10.08 -22.87
N LYS A 3 13.17 -10.77 -22.02
CA LYS A 3 12.60 -11.73 -21.07
C LYS A 3 12.00 -10.93 -19.91
N GLU A 4 10.98 -11.48 -19.25
CA GLU A 4 10.34 -10.88 -18.07
C GLU A 4 11.32 -10.55 -16.92
N SER A 5 12.53 -11.11 -16.96
CA SER A 5 13.62 -10.88 -15.99
C SER A 5 14.77 -10.03 -16.56
N ASP A 6 14.50 -9.08 -17.44
CA ASP A 6 15.50 -8.12 -17.97
C ASP A 6 15.61 -6.85 -17.10
N HIS A 7 15.47 -7.04 -15.78
CA HIS A 7 15.67 -5.98 -14.81
C HIS A 7 17.17 -5.87 -14.49
N THR A 8 17.70 -4.65 -14.52
CA THR A 8 19.09 -4.39 -14.12
C THR A 8 19.26 -4.80 -12.65
N TYR A 9 19.98 -5.89 -12.42
CA TYR A 9 20.27 -6.37 -11.08
C TYR A 9 21.07 -5.34 -10.29
N SER A 10 20.60 -5.01 -9.09
CA SER A 10 21.44 -4.47 -8.03
C SER A 10 21.15 -5.23 -6.74
N LYS A 11 22.16 -5.33 -5.87
CA LYS A 11 22.03 -6.01 -4.58
C LYS A 11 20.95 -5.33 -3.72
N GLU A 12 20.85 -4.01 -3.82
CA GLU A 12 19.89 -3.17 -3.12
C GLU A 12 18.47 -3.45 -3.61
N TYR A 13 18.27 -3.49 -4.94
CA TYR A 13 16.96 -3.79 -5.54
C TYR A 13 16.50 -5.20 -5.16
N TYR A 14 17.38 -6.19 -5.28
CA TYR A 14 17.09 -7.58 -4.92
C TYR A 14 16.74 -7.74 -3.44
N ALA A 15 17.49 -7.06 -2.54
CA ALA A 15 17.18 -7.06 -1.11
C ALA A 15 15.82 -6.40 -0.82
N CYS A 16 15.45 -5.34 -1.54
CA CYS A 16 14.14 -4.72 -1.42
C CYS A 16 13.02 -5.67 -1.90
N LEU A 17 13.26 -6.41 -2.99
CA LEU A 17 12.29 -7.38 -3.50
C LEU A 17 12.01 -8.50 -2.48
N ILE A 18 13.05 -9.07 -1.86
CA ILE A 18 12.86 -10.08 -0.80
C ILE A 18 12.03 -9.52 0.36
N LYS A 19 12.32 -8.29 0.80
CA LYS A 19 11.56 -7.65 1.88
C LYS A 19 10.11 -7.37 1.49
N HIS A 20 9.86 -7.05 0.22
CA HIS A 20 8.51 -6.83 -0.31
C HIS A 20 7.68 -8.11 -0.19
N GLU A 21 8.18 -9.23 -0.71
CA GLU A 21 7.48 -10.52 -0.63
C GLU A 21 7.28 -10.98 0.82
N LEU A 22 8.29 -10.77 1.68
CA LEU A 22 8.17 -11.05 3.11
C LEU A 22 7.08 -10.19 3.77
N SER A 23 6.93 -8.93 3.35
CA SER A 23 5.93 -8.02 3.89
C SER A 23 4.50 -8.47 3.58
N HIS A 24 4.27 -9.07 2.40
CA HIS A 24 2.98 -9.69 2.05
C HIS A 24 2.60 -10.84 3.01
N LEU A 25 3.58 -11.63 3.45
CA LEU A 25 3.36 -12.70 4.43
C LEU A 25 2.90 -12.13 5.78
N PHE A 26 3.60 -11.13 6.31
CA PHE A 26 3.21 -10.47 7.56
C PHE A 26 1.87 -9.76 7.44
N PHE A 27 1.62 -9.09 6.32
CA PHE A 27 0.33 -8.46 6.05
C PHE A 27 -0.80 -9.48 6.08
N SER A 28 -0.62 -10.63 5.45
CA SER A 28 -1.61 -11.72 5.42
C SER A 28 -1.91 -12.26 6.82
N ILE A 29 -0.89 -12.40 7.68
CA ILE A 29 -1.05 -12.83 9.07
C ILE A 29 -1.86 -11.77 9.85
N LEU A 30 -1.48 -10.49 9.73
CA LEU A 30 -2.13 -9.40 10.47
C LEU A 30 -3.57 -9.16 10.03
N SER A 31 -3.83 -9.22 8.72
CA SER A 31 -5.16 -9.02 8.12
C SER A 31 -6.03 -10.27 8.15
N GLY A 32 -5.50 -11.44 8.55
CA GLY A 32 -6.23 -12.71 8.47
C GLY A 32 -6.73 -13.04 7.07
N ARG A 33 -6.08 -12.50 6.02
CA ARG A 33 -6.48 -12.59 4.60
C ARG A 33 -7.87 -12.01 4.29
N GLY A 34 -8.40 -11.13 5.16
CA GLY A 34 -9.73 -10.53 4.98
C GLY A 34 -9.78 -9.41 3.95
N VAL A 35 -8.71 -8.62 3.81
CA VAL A 35 -8.72 -7.44 2.94
C VAL A 35 -8.36 -7.76 1.49
N SER A 36 -9.21 -7.33 0.56
CA SER A 36 -8.93 -7.43 -0.88
C SER A 36 -8.21 -6.21 -1.46
N ALA A 37 -8.17 -5.07 -0.74
CA ALA A 37 -7.62 -3.80 -1.21
C ALA A 37 -6.16 -3.94 -1.67
N ARG A 38 -5.94 -4.09 -2.98
CA ARG A 38 -4.60 -4.32 -3.58
C ARG A 38 -3.65 -3.16 -3.29
N TRP A 39 -4.12 -1.92 -3.37
CA TRP A 39 -3.28 -0.75 -3.04
C TRP A 39 -2.79 -0.74 -1.60
N LEU A 40 -3.57 -1.25 -0.65
CA LEU A 40 -3.13 -1.32 0.74
C LEU A 40 -2.05 -2.40 0.90
N GLN A 41 -2.24 -3.56 0.27
CA GLN A 41 -1.28 -4.68 0.31
C GLN A 41 0.05 -4.28 -0.33
N GLU A 42 0.01 -3.87 -1.60
CA GLU A 42 1.19 -3.46 -2.36
C GLU A 42 1.83 -2.21 -1.75
N GLY A 43 1.02 -1.23 -1.32
CA GLY A 43 1.52 -0.03 -0.70
C GLY A 43 2.30 -0.30 0.59
N VAL A 44 1.79 -1.19 1.45
CA VAL A 44 2.49 -1.56 2.69
C VAL A 44 3.78 -2.29 2.38
N ALA A 45 3.77 -3.23 1.42
CA ALA A 45 4.96 -3.95 1.01
C ALA A 45 6.03 -3.01 0.43
N ILE A 46 5.66 -2.09 -0.48
CA ILE A 46 6.55 -1.08 -1.06
C ILE A 46 7.15 -0.18 0.02
N TYR A 47 6.33 0.31 0.94
CA TYR A 47 6.77 1.20 2.02
C TYR A 47 7.76 0.52 2.96
N THR A 48 7.39 -0.67 3.47
CA THR A 48 8.20 -1.39 4.47
C THR A 48 9.45 -2.03 3.89
N ALA A 49 9.43 -2.41 2.61
CA ALA A 49 10.62 -2.89 1.90
C ALA A 49 11.66 -1.79 1.61
N GLY A 50 11.29 -0.52 1.74
CA GLY A 50 12.14 0.62 1.40
C GLY A 50 12.22 0.91 -0.09
N GLN A 51 11.32 0.34 -0.90
CA GLN A 51 11.31 0.51 -2.36
C GLN A 51 10.99 1.95 -2.81
N LEU A 52 10.43 2.80 -1.93
CA LEU A 52 10.22 4.22 -2.24
C LEU A 52 11.51 4.95 -2.62
N LYS A 53 12.66 4.55 -2.07
CA LYS A 53 13.98 5.13 -2.39
C LYS A 53 14.41 4.86 -3.83
N LEU A 54 13.82 3.85 -4.47
CA LEU A 54 14.11 3.42 -5.83
C LEU A 54 13.10 3.97 -6.85
N LYS A 55 12.14 4.79 -6.40
CA LYS A 55 11.02 5.27 -7.20
C LYS A 55 11.03 6.79 -7.28
N LYS A 56 10.59 7.33 -8.42
CA LYS A 56 10.32 8.77 -8.55
C LYS A 56 9.10 9.11 -7.70
N ARG A 57 9.24 10.09 -6.79
CA ARG A 57 8.12 10.60 -6.01
C ARG A 57 7.13 11.33 -6.94
N PRO A 58 5.84 10.96 -6.95
CA PRO A 58 4.85 11.67 -7.74
C PRO A 58 4.59 13.05 -7.12
N GLU A 59 4.19 14.03 -7.94
CA GLU A 59 3.76 15.34 -7.44
C GLU A 59 2.38 15.26 -6.78
N LYS A 60 1.56 14.31 -7.22
CA LYS A 60 0.20 14.07 -6.73
C LYS A 60 -0.20 12.61 -6.94
N LEU A 61 -1.01 12.08 -6.03
CA LEU A 61 -1.60 10.75 -6.13
C LEU A 61 -2.95 10.84 -6.84
N ILE A 62 -3.13 10.10 -7.93
CA ILE A 62 -4.29 10.26 -8.83
C ILE A 62 -5.00 8.94 -9.17
N SER A 63 -4.38 7.79 -8.92
CA SER A 63 -4.85 6.52 -9.49
C SER A 63 -4.81 5.32 -8.54
N PHE A 64 -4.05 5.37 -7.43
CA PHE A 64 -3.91 4.18 -6.57
C PHE A 64 -5.23 3.64 -5.97
N LEU A 65 -6.24 4.48 -5.73
CA LEU A 65 -7.54 4.04 -5.18
C LEU A 65 -8.38 3.26 -6.19
N ASN A 66 -8.07 3.35 -7.48
CA ASN A 66 -8.76 2.61 -8.53
C ASN A 66 -8.42 1.10 -8.46
N TYR A 67 -7.33 0.74 -7.77
CA TYR A 67 -6.83 -0.62 -7.60
C TYR A 67 -7.30 -1.21 -6.27
N TYR A 68 -8.62 -1.31 -6.10
CA TYR A 68 -9.18 -2.02 -4.94
C TYR A 68 -9.08 -3.53 -5.13
N ASP A 69 -9.49 -4.04 -6.28
CA ASP A 69 -9.59 -5.46 -6.65
C ASP A 69 -8.89 -5.78 -7.98
N THR A 70 -8.13 -4.82 -8.52
CA THR A 70 -7.40 -4.94 -9.78
C THR A 70 -5.93 -4.59 -9.59
N ASP A 71 -5.08 -5.10 -10.47
CA ASP A 71 -3.66 -4.77 -10.55
C ASP A 71 -3.40 -3.75 -11.68
N GLY A 72 -2.26 -3.07 -11.62
CA GLY A 72 -1.77 -2.23 -12.71
C GLY A 72 -0.56 -1.39 -12.32
N ASP A 73 0.17 -0.87 -13.30
CA ASP A 73 1.47 -0.21 -13.06
C ASP A 73 1.38 0.98 -12.11
N ALA A 74 0.28 1.75 -12.18
CA ALA A 74 0.10 2.93 -11.34
C ALA A 74 -0.13 2.59 -9.85
N LEU A 75 -0.52 1.34 -9.56
CA LEU A 75 -0.55 0.79 -8.20
C LEU A 75 0.83 0.86 -7.56
N TYR A 76 1.84 0.35 -8.27
CA TYR A 76 3.20 0.22 -7.77
C TYR A 76 3.97 1.53 -7.75
N SER A 77 3.51 2.56 -8.48
CA SER A 77 4.13 3.89 -8.48
C SER A 77 3.59 4.79 -7.36
N GLU A 78 2.32 4.66 -6.97
CA GLU A 78 1.67 5.57 -6.03
C GLU A 78 1.39 4.97 -4.65
N ALA A 79 1.01 3.69 -4.55
CA ALA A 79 0.42 3.14 -3.33
C ALA A 79 1.36 3.20 -2.12
N GLY A 80 2.65 2.96 -2.31
CA GLY A 80 3.63 3.07 -1.23
C GLY A 80 3.77 4.50 -0.69
N PHE A 81 3.62 5.52 -1.55
CA PHE A 81 3.64 6.92 -1.13
C PHE A 81 2.36 7.31 -0.38
N ALA A 82 1.21 6.73 -0.74
CA ALA A 82 -0.03 6.90 0.03
C ALA A 82 0.12 6.32 1.46
N ILE A 83 0.76 5.15 1.60
CA ILE A 83 1.07 4.56 2.91
C ILE A 83 2.06 5.43 3.69
N GLU A 84 3.11 5.92 3.02
CA GLU A 84 4.06 6.84 3.64
C GLU A 84 3.35 8.08 4.22
N ALA A 85 2.43 8.69 3.45
CA ALA A 85 1.66 9.84 3.87
C ALA A 85 0.81 9.56 5.13
N LEU A 86 0.10 8.42 5.14
CA LEU A 86 -0.70 7.99 6.30
C LEU A 86 0.18 7.78 7.54
N VAL A 87 1.32 7.10 7.39
CA VAL A 87 2.24 6.82 8.51
C VAL A 87 2.89 8.10 9.02
N LYS A 88 3.35 9.00 8.13
CA LYS A 88 3.94 10.28 8.53
C LYS A 88 2.94 11.17 9.28
N LYS A 89 1.68 11.20 8.83
CA LYS A 89 0.66 12.07 9.42
C LYS A 89 0.04 11.51 10.71
N TYR A 90 -0.22 10.21 10.75
CA TYR A 90 -1.02 9.60 11.82
C TYR A 90 -0.28 8.52 12.63
N GLY A 91 0.95 8.20 12.27
CA GLY A 91 1.76 7.19 12.94
C GLY A 91 1.49 5.76 12.46
N LYS A 92 2.51 4.91 12.62
CA LYS A 92 2.48 3.50 12.21
C LYS A 92 1.45 2.67 12.98
N GLU A 93 1.19 2.99 14.25
CA GLU A 93 0.26 2.22 15.08
C GLU A 93 -1.16 2.29 14.53
N LYS A 94 -1.56 3.44 13.99
CA LYS A 94 -2.87 3.62 13.37
C LYS A 94 -3.05 2.79 12.11
N LEU A 95 -1.99 2.65 11.31
CA LEU A 95 -1.97 1.74 10.17
C LEU A 95 -2.09 0.28 10.61
N LEU A 96 -1.35 -0.13 11.65
CA LEU A 96 -1.43 -1.49 12.18
C LEU A 96 -2.80 -1.82 12.77
N GLU A 97 -3.43 -0.88 13.48
CA GLU A 97 -4.80 -1.00 13.96
C GLU A 97 -5.76 -1.26 12.79
N PHE A 98 -5.63 -0.50 11.71
CA PHE A 98 -6.46 -0.69 10.51
C PHE A 98 -6.25 -2.05 9.85
N ILE A 99 -5.00 -2.47 9.66
CA ILE A 99 -4.69 -3.78 9.06
C ILE A 99 -5.27 -4.91 9.93
N ARG A 100 -5.09 -4.86 11.26
CA ARG A 100 -5.63 -5.88 12.18
C ARG A 100 -7.16 -5.90 12.19
N GLY A 101 -7.79 -4.73 12.13
CA GLY A 101 -9.25 -4.59 12.06
C GLY A 101 -9.83 -5.08 10.73
N SER A 102 -9.01 -5.21 9.69
CA SER A 102 -9.46 -5.61 8.35
C SER A 102 -9.83 -7.10 8.22
N LYS A 103 -9.58 -7.93 9.23
CA LYS A 103 -9.92 -9.37 9.28
C LYS A 103 -11.37 -9.69 8.95
N ILE A 104 -12.29 -8.78 9.27
CA ILE A 104 -13.74 -8.96 9.11
C ILE A 104 -14.30 -8.21 7.89
N VAL A 105 -13.45 -7.49 7.15
CA VAL A 105 -13.84 -6.74 5.95
C VAL A 105 -13.96 -7.72 4.80
N LYS A 106 -15.11 -7.74 4.11
CA LYS A 106 -15.38 -8.63 2.96
C LYS A 106 -15.78 -7.88 1.69
N SER A 107 -15.81 -6.54 1.73
CA SER A 107 -16.23 -5.69 0.61
C SER A 107 -15.61 -4.31 0.69
N GLN A 108 -15.55 -3.61 -0.45
CA GLN A 108 -15.06 -2.23 -0.51
C GLN A 108 -15.88 -1.27 0.36
N LYS A 109 -17.19 -1.48 0.48
CA LYS A 109 -18.05 -0.69 1.39
C LYS A 109 -17.62 -0.84 2.85
N GLN A 110 -17.39 -2.08 3.29
CA GLN A 110 -16.90 -2.36 4.65
C GLN A 110 -15.49 -1.84 4.86
N PHE A 111 -14.62 -1.93 3.85
CA PHE A 111 -13.27 -1.36 3.87
C PHE A 111 -13.31 0.14 4.10
N ASN A 112 -14.10 0.87 3.31
CA ASN A 112 -14.24 2.32 3.42
C ASN A 112 -14.84 2.73 4.77
N ALA A 113 -15.81 1.97 5.29
CA ALA A 113 -16.38 2.21 6.61
C ALA A 113 -15.35 1.99 7.74
N ALA A 114 -14.57 0.91 7.68
CA ALA A 114 -13.51 0.63 8.64
C ALA A 114 -12.40 1.69 8.58
N PHE A 115 -11.98 2.09 7.38
CA PHE A 115 -11.02 3.15 7.17
C PHE A 115 -11.51 4.46 7.81
N LYS A 116 -12.76 4.86 7.51
CA LYS A 116 -13.36 6.08 8.07
C LYS A 116 -13.46 6.04 9.58
N LYS A 117 -13.81 4.88 10.16
CA LYS A 117 -13.87 4.70 11.61
C LYS A 117 -12.53 4.97 12.29
N ILE A 118 -11.44 4.47 11.71
CA ILE A 118 -10.09 4.60 12.31
C ILE A 118 -9.50 5.98 12.02
N TYR A 119 -9.52 6.42 10.77
CA TYR A 119 -8.87 7.65 10.34
C TYR A 119 -9.72 8.91 10.55
N GLY A 120 -11.03 8.78 10.75
CA GLY A 120 -11.95 9.89 10.97
C GLY A 120 -12.41 10.60 9.68
N PHE A 121 -12.02 10.10 8.50
CA PHE A 121 -12.38 10.69 7.22
C PHE A 121 -12.63 9.64 6.13
N SER A 122 -13.40 10.01 5.12
CA SER A 122 -13.64 9.15 3.95
C SER A 122 -12.42 9.12 3.04
N LEU A 123 -11.99 7.91 2.66
CA LEU A 123 -10.88 7.70 1.75
C LEU A 123 -11.17 8.33 0.37
N SER A 124 -10.33 9.26 -0.05
CA SER A 124 -10.44 9.94 -1.35
C SER A 124 -9.11 10.60 -1.72
N TYR A 125 -8.86 10.81 -3.02
CA TYR A 125 -7.66 11.51 -3.48
C TYR A 125 -7.56 12.93 -2.91
N ALA A 126 -8.68 13.65 -2.78
CA ALA A 126 -8.68 15.00 -2.24
C ALA A 126 -8.18 15.05 -0.79
N VAL A 127 -8.50 14.05 0.04
CA VAL A 127 -8.04 14.02 1.43
C VAL A 127 -6.60 13.49 1.52
N ILE A 128 -6.27 12.42 0.79
CA ILE A 128 -4.94 11.83 0.84
C ILE A 128 -3.88 12.80 0.29
N ASN A 129 -4.17 13.54 -0.78
CA ASN A 129 -3.22 14.53 -1.30
C ASN A 129 -3.01 15.74 -0.37
N LYS A 130 -3.88 15.99 0.62
CA LYS A 130 -3.64 17.04 1.64
C LYS A 130 -2.62 16.62 2.69
N ILE A 131 -2.34 15.32 2.82
CA ILE A 131 -1.43 14.75 3.81
C ILE A 131 -0.19 14.11 3.16
N PHE A 132 -0.13 14.09 1.83
CA PHE A 132 0.95 13.52 1.02
C PHE A 132 2.14 14.49 0.88
#